data_AF-A0A937W0G3-F1
#
_entry.id   AF-A0A937W0G3-F1
#
_cell.length_a   1.000
_cell.length_b   1.000
_cell.length_c   1.000
_cell.angle_alpha   90.00
_cell.angle_beta   90.00
_cell.angle_gamma   90.00
#
_symmetry.space_group_name_H-M   'P 1'
#
loop_
_entity.id
_entity.type
_entity.pdbx_description
1 polymer ?
#
loop_
_entity_poly.entity_id
_entity_poly.type
_entity_poly.pdbx_seq_one_letter_code
_entity_poly.pdbx_strand_id
1 'polypeptide(L)' 'MALEDSPHGIAAAKQAGLYCVAVPNALTRQLSLVQADLQVASLAALPLPQLLMTAQQRAW' A
#
# COMPACT_ATOMS: atom_id res chain seq x y z
N MET A 1 1.27 -4.31 -8.58
CA MET A 1 0.99 -3.59 -7.32
C MET A 1 0.81 -4.60 -6.21
N ALA A 2 0.95 -4.20 -4.95
CA ALA A 2 0.71 -5.02 -3.76
C ALA A 2 -0.16 -4.27 -2.74
N LEU A 3 -0.98 -5.00 -2.00
CA LEU A 3 -1.71 -4.51 -0.82
C LEU A 3 -1.04 -5.14 0.39
N GLU A 4 -0.50 -4.34 1.29
CA GLU A 4 0.31 -4.80 2.41
C GLU A 4 -0.13 -4.16 3.71
N ASP A 5 0.06 -4.83 4.84
CA ASP A 5 -0.27 -4.30 6.16
C ASP A 5 0.95 -4.13 7.05
N SER A 6 2.12 -4.69 6.68
CA SER A 6 3.30 -4.76 7.52
C SER A 6 4.55 -4.16 6.86
N PRO A 7 5.54 -3.68 7.64
CA PRO A 7 6.77 -3.11 7.08
C PRO A 7 7.56 -4.11 6.21
N HIS A 8 7.57 -5.39 6.58
CA HIS A 8 8.27 -6.43 5.81
C HIS A 8 7.63 -6.66 4.44
N GLY A 9 6.30 -6.75 4.39
CA GLY A 9 5.55 -6.88 3.14
C GLY A 9 5.74 -5.67 2.24
N ILE A 10 5.67 -4.46 2.81
CA ILE A 10 5.95 -3.21 2.08
C ILE A 10 7.36 -3.24 1.49
N ALA A 11 8.38 -3.57 2.29
CA ALA A 11 9.76 -3.63 1.82
C ALA A 11 9.93 -4.64 0.67
N ALA A 12 9.32 -5.82 0.78
CA ALA A 12 9.33 -6.83 -0.28
C ALA A 12 8.65 -6.32 -1.58
N ALA A 13 7.49 -5.69 -1.45
CA ALA A 13 6.78 -5.11 -2.60
C ALA A 13 7.61 -4.03 -3.31
N LYS A 14 8.26 -3.14 -2.54
CA LYS A 14 9.14 -2.11 -3.10
C LYS A 14 10.38 -2.69 -3.77
N GLN A 15 11.00 -3.73 -3.19
CA GLN A 15 12.12 -4.45 -3.81
C GLN A 15 11.74 -5.12 -5.13
N ALA A 16 10.49 -5.59 -5.24
CA ALA A 16 9.95 -6.14 -6.48
C ALA A 16 9.51 -5.07 -7.50
N GLY A 17 9.73 -3.78 -7.23
CA GLY A 17 9.32 -2.69 -8.12
C GLY A 17 7.81 -2.47 -8.18
N LEU A 18 7.05 -2.94 -7.19
CA LEU A 18 5.61 -2.82 -7.17
C LEU A 18 5.17 -1.51 -6.49
N TYR A 19 4.10 -0.91 -7.02
CA TYR A 19 3.32 0.09 -6.30
C TYR A 19 2.67 -0.56 -5.07
N CYS A 20 2.98 -0.09 -3.87
CA CYS A 20 2.56 -0.69 -2.60
C CYS A 20 1.54 0.20 -1.89
N VAL A 21 0.39 -0.38 -1.55
CA VAL A 21 -0.66 0.27 -0.77
C VAL A 21 -0.69 -0.33 0.64
N ALA A 22 -0.40 0.47 1.65
CA ALA A 22 -0.51 0.09 3.04
C ALA A 22 -1.97 0.13 3.51
N VAL A 23 -2.42 -0.97 4.12
CA VAL A 23 -3.73 -1.11 4.79
C VAL A 23 -3.46 -1.60 6.22
N PRO A 24 -3.14 -0.68 7.16
CA PRO A 24 -2.72 -1.05 8.50
C PRO A 24 -3.84 -1.76 9.25
N ASN A 25 -3.48 -2.80 10.00
CA ASN A 25 -4.40 -3.49 10.89
C ASN A 25 -4.10 -3.13 12.37
N ALA A 26 -4.84 -3.72 13.32
CA ALA A 26 -4.63 -3.45 14.74
C ALA A 26 -3.19 -3.77 15.20
N LEU A 27 -2.53 -4.78 14.65
CA LEU A 27 -1.17 -5.16 15.03
C LEU A 27 -0.12 -4.25 14.41
N THR A 28 -0.34 -3.78 13.18
CA THR A 28 0.70 -3.11 12.40
C THR A 28 0.57 -1.59 12.34
N ARG A 29 -0.59 -1.01 12.74
CA ARG A 29 -0.84 0.44 12.70
C ARG A 29 0.14 1.31 13.49
N GLN A 30 0.83 0.72 14.46
CA GLN A 30 1.84 1.41 15.28
C GLN A 30 3.26 1.28 14.69
N LEU A 31 3.44 0.45 13.67
CA LEU A 31 4.71 0.30 12.98
C LEU A 31 4.88 1.40 11.91
N SER A 32 6.13 1.65 11.52
CA SER A 32 6.40 2.57 10.42
C SER A 32 6.07 1.93 9.08
N LEU A 33 5.09 2.49 8.36
CA LEU A 33 4.65 2.05 7.03
C LEU A 33 5.02 3.08 5.94
N VAL A 34 5.97 3.97 6.24
CA VAL A 34 6.34 5.14 5.42
C VAL A 34 6.86 4.80 4.02
N GLN A 35 7.28 3.55 3.80
CA GLN A 35 7.79 3.09 2.51
C GLN A 35 6.68 2.75 1.51
N ALA A 36 5.41 2.66 1.94
CA ALA A 36 4.29 2.45 1.03
C ALA A 36 4.04 3.71 0.19
N ASP A 37 3.60 3.52 -1.06
CA ASP A 37 3.30 4.61 -1.98
C ASP A 37 1.97 5.31 -1.64
N LEU A 38 1.06 4.59 -0.99
CA LEU A 38 -0.21 5.07 -0.50
C LEU A 38 -0.56 4.31 0.79
N GLN A 39 -1.15 4.99 1.77
CA GLN A 39 -1.73 4.34 2.94
C GLN A 39 -3.23 4.67 3.02
N VAL A 40 -4.05 3.65 3.20
CA VAL A 40 -5.50 3.79 3.40
C VAL A 40 -5.92 3.16 4.72
N ALA A 41 -6.97 3.70 5.35
CA ALA A 41 -7.44 3.20 6.64
C ALA A 41 -8.12 1.82 6.55
N SER A 42 -8.65 1.47 5.38
CA SER A 42 -9.25 0.16 5.08
C SER A 42 -9.40 -0.01 3.56
N LEU A 43 -9.65 -1.23 3.09
CA LEU A 43 -9.98 -1.48 1.68
C LEU A 43 -11.30 -0.84 1.23
N ALA A 44 -12.19 -0.51 2.17
CA ALA A 44 -13.45 0.17 1.87
C ALA A 44 -13.27 1.69 1.69
N ALA A 45 -12.14 2.26 2.13
CA ALA A 45 -11.89 3.70 2.07
C ALA A 45 -11.61 4.21 0.64
N LEU A 46 -11.22 3.32 -0.27
CA LEU A 46 -10.92 3.67 -1.66
C LEU A 46 -11.43 2.56 -2.60
N PRO A 47 -12.46 2.82 -3.43
CA PRO A 47 -12.92 1.87 -4.43
C PRO A 47 -11.78 1.42 -5.35
N LEU A 48 -11.74 0.11 -5.63
CA LEU A 48 -10.71 -0.50 -6.46
C LEU A 48 -10.48 0.22 -7.81
N PRO A 49 -11.50 0.67 -8.56
CA PRO A 49 -11.28 1.39 -9.81
C PRO A 49 -10.45 2.68 -9.62
N GLN A 50 -10.74 3.44 -8.57
CA GLN A 50 -10.00 4.68 -8.26
C GLN A 50 -8.56 4.37 -7.82
N LEU A 51 -8.37 3.29 -7.08
CA LEU A 51 -7.04 2.85 -6.69
C LEU A 51 -6.20 2.44 -7.92
N LEU A 52 -6.78 1.70 -8.87
CA LEU A 52 -6.09 1.28 -10.10
C LEU A 52 -5.68 2.49 -10.95
N MET A 53 -6.55 3.48 -11.09
CA MET A 53 -6.22 4.74 -11.77
C MET A 53 -5.06 5.46 -11.09
N THR A 54 -5.07 5.54 -9.75
CA THR A 54 -4.00 6.18 -8.97
C THR A 54 -2.66 5.46 -9.15
N ALA A 55 -2.68 4.12 -9.11
CA ALA A 55 -1.48 3.30 -9.30
C ALA A 55 -0.90 3.43 -10.73
N GLN A 56 -1.74 3.54 -11.76
CA GLN A 56 -1.31 3.74 -13.14
C GLN A 56 -0.61 5.09 -13.35
N GLN A 57 -1.05 6.15 -12.67
CA GLN A 57 -0.46 7.49 -12.79
C GLN A 57 0.95 7.60 -12.17
N ARG A 58 1.31 6.68 -11.26
CA ARG A 58 2.58 6.71 -10.51
C ARG A 58 3.56 5.62 -10.94
N ALA A 59 3.17 4.76 -11.88
CA ALA A 59 4.00 3.65 -12.35
C ALA A 59 5.07 4.07 -13.39
N TRP A 60 5.25 5.37 -13.63
CA TRP A 60 6.18 5.95 -14.60
C TRP A 60 6.75 7.26 -14.08
#